data_AF-A0A7W0F7X9-F1
#
_entry.id   AF-A0A7W0F7X9-F1
#
_cell.length_a   1.000
_cell.length_b   1.000
_cell.length_c   1.000
_cell.angle_alpha   90.00
_cell.angle_beta   90.00
_cell.angle_gamma   90.00
#
_symmetry.space_group_name_H-M   'P 1'
#
loop_
_entity.id
_entity.type
_entity.pdbx_description
1 polymer ?
#
loop_
_entity_poly.entity_id
_entity_poly.type
_entity_poly.pdbx_seq_one_letter_code
_entity_poly.pdbx_strand_id
1 'polypeptide(L)'
;MRFIGLDAGSVSVKYVVLDENGKKLNSDYVRHKGHPLKVAFEMLKSVTRDALCVTGNKNNELKIQDAGYKIQDNHASCIMHHASEDSELQTPNSKLSFSLSITGSAGRLIASVLGIEPVNELVAQAYATRKLSPHVRTIIELGGEDSKLIMLGENGVKEFSMNSVCAAGTGSFLDQQAERLRLTIEEFSELSLKSKRPPRIAGRCSVFAKSDMIHLQQIATPMEDIVAGLCFAVARNFKGSILRGRKIEEPISFQGGVAANKGMIRAFRSVFDLDELFVPPDFNLIGALGAALKDMDDNRINLFDIKRLEDFIKSEKPLEAGYKPLISEGDDFFERHIKGSEELSVMSNESKDRDALCVMCNEIKDKNS
;
A
#
# COMPACT_ATOMS: atom_id res chain seq x y z
N MET A 1 26.05 9.02 -9.56
CA MET A 1 25.52 7.84 -8.81
C MET A 1 24.00 7.98 -8.74
N ARG A 2 23.20 6.91 -8.56
CA ARG A 2 21.76 7.06 -8.20
C ARG A 2 21.50 6.52 -6.80
N PHE A 3 20.52 7.10 -6.11
CA PHE A 3 20.15 6.71 -4.75
C PHE A 3 18.72 6.17 -4.76
N ILE A 4 18.51 4.97 -4.23
CA ILE A 4 17.20 4.34 -4.09
C ILE A 4 16.80 4.43 -2.63
N GLY A 5 15.69 5.10 -2.35
CA GLY A 5 14.99 4.96 -1.07
C GLY A 5 13.93 3.88 -1.21
N LEU A 6 13.91 2.91 -0.31
CA LEU A 6 12.91 1.84 -0.26
C LEU A 6 12.22 1.88 1.11
N ASP A 7 10.90 2.01 1.13
CA ASP A 7 10.09 1.88 2.34
C ASP A 7 9.11 0.71 2.15
N ALA A 8 9.44 -0.40 2.79
CA ALA A 8 8.61 -1.59 2.85
C ALA A 8 7.90 -1.62 4.21
N GLY A 9 6.66 -1.11 4.23
CA GLY A 9 5.77 -1.15 5.37
C GLY A 9 4.98 -2.47 5.44
N SER A 10 3.91 -2.49 6.23
CA SER A 10 3.09 -3.70 6.43
C SER A 10 1.98 -3.94 5.40
N VAL A 11 1.62 -2.93 4.61
CA VAL A 11 0.60 -3.04 3.55
C VAL A 11 1.14 -2.67 2.17
N SER A 12 2.23 -1.90 2.10
CA SER A 12 2.79 -1.37 0.85
C SER A 12 4.31 -1.27 0.86
N VAL A 13 4.90 -1.61 -0.28
CA VAL A 13 6.28 -1.28 -0.62
C VAL A 13 6.25 -0.11 -1.59
N LYS A 14 7.13 0.86 -1.37
CA LYS A 14 7.33 1.98 -2.28
C LYS A 14 8.80 2.29 -2.41
N TYR A 15 9.20 2.77 -3.58
CA TYR A 15 10.55 3.27 -3.79
C TYR A 15 10.55 4.69 -4.35
N VAL A 16 11.69 5.35 -4.19
CA VAL A 16 12.05 6.57 -4.90
C VAL A 16 13.49 6.45 -5.42
N VAL A 17 13.73 6.97 -6.61
CA VAL A 17 15.08 7.08 -7.20
C VAL A 17 15.45 8.56 -7.27
N LEU A 18 16.56 8.92 -6.65
CA LEU A 18 17.12 10.26 -6.65
C LEU A 18 18.39 10.34 -7.49
N ASP A 19 18.63 11.52 -8.07
CA ASP A 19 19.96 11.90 -8.58
C ASP A 19 20.91 12.29 -7.43
N GLU A 20 22.15 12.62 -7.77
CA GLU A 20 23.17 13.07 -6.83
C GLU A 20 22.90 14.43 -6.17
N ASN A 21 21.92 15.20 -6.64
CA ASN A 21 21.45 16.45 -6.03
C ASN A 21 20.21 16.23 -5.13
N GLY A 22 19.74 14.98 -4.99
CA GLY A 22 18.55 14.62 -4.22
C GLY A 22 17.24 14.88 -4.97
N LYS A 23 17.28 15.17 -6.27
CA LYS A 23 16.08 15.38 -7.10
C LYS A 23 15.47 14.04 -7.48
N LYS A 24 14.16 13.91 -7.29
CA LYS A 24 13.39 12.72 -7.70
C LYS A 24 13.41 12.53 -9.22
N LEU A 25 13.82 11.33 -9.64
CA LEU A 25 13.84 10.86 -11.03
C LEU A 25 12.71 9.89 -11.35
N ASN A 26 12.43 8.96 -10.43
CA ASN A 26 11.39 7.94 -10.56
C ASN A 26 10.86 7.55 -9.17
N SER A 27 9.66 6.98 -9.10
CA SER A 27 9.06 6.47 -7.87
C SER A 27 7.87 5.58 -8.19
N ASP A 28 7.62 4.58 -7.35
CA ASP A 28 6.43 3.71 -7.46
C ASP A 28 5.92 3.30 -6.07
N TYR A 29 4.64 2.95 -6.00
CA TYR A 29 3.91 2.55 -4.79
C TYR A 29 3.03 1.33 -5.08
N VAL A 30 3.31 0.21 -4.41
CA VAL A 30 2.61 -1.06 -4.62
C VAL A 30 2.08 -1.63 -3.30
N ARG A 31 0.76 -1.87 -3.22
CA ARG A 31 0.16 -2.66 -2.13
C ARG A 31 0.59 -4.12 -2.29
N HIS A 32 1.35 -4.65 -1.34
CA HIS A 32 2.01 -5.95 -1.52
C HIS A 32 1.15 -7.18 -1.17
N LYS A 33 -0.07 -6.98 -0.63
CA LYS A 33 -1.05 -8.03 -0.31
C LYS A 33 -0.44 -9.24 0.41
N GLY A 34 0.32 -8.99 1.49
CA GLY A 34 1.00 -10.05 2.26
C GLY A 34 2.38 -10.50 1.75
N HIS A 35 2.86 -10.02 0.59
CA HIS A 35 4.15 -10.46 0.00
C HIS A 35 5.20 -9.32 -0.12
N PRO A 36 5.62 -8.66 0.98
CA PRO A 36 6.48 -7.48 0.92
C PRO A 36 7.86 -7.75 0.29
N LEU A 37 8.49 -8.90 0.60
CA LEU A 37 9.82 -9.23 0.06
C LEU A 37 9.78 -9.44 -1.46
N LYS A 38 8.79 -10.19 -1.97
CA LYS A 38 8.62 -10.43 -3.42
C LYS A 38 8.36 -9.13 -4.19
N VAL A 39 7.53 -8.24 -3.64
CA VAL A 39 7.24 -6.95 -4.28
C VAL A 39 8.47 -6.04 -4.24
N ALA A 40 9.19 -5.97 -3.12
CA ALA A 40 10.45 -5.23 -3.04
C ALA A 40 11.50 -5.75 -4.05
N PHE A 41 11.63 -7.07 -4.20
CA PHE A 41 12.51 -7.68 -5.19
C PHE A 41 12.16 -7.27 -6.62
N GLU A 42 10.91 -7.42 -7.06
CA GLU A 42 10.51 -7.05 -8.43
C GLU A 42 10.62 -5.53 -8.68
N MET A 43 10.31 -4.69 -7.68
CA MET A 43 10.51 -3.24 -7.77
C MET A 43 11.99 -2.85 -7.95
N LEU A 44 12.89 -3.38 -7.11
CA LEU A 44 14.33 -3.12 -7.21
C LEU A 44 14.92 -3.65 -8.52
N LYS A 45 14.42 -4.79 -9.00
CA LYS A 45 14.80 -5.44 -10.27
C LYS A 45 14.34 -4.62 -11.49
N SER A 46 13.16 -3.99 -11.44
CA SER A 46 12.75 -3.03 -12.47
C SER A 46 13.69 -1.84 -12.47
N VAL A 47 13.83 -1.12 -11.34
CA VAL A 47 14.68 0.08 -11.23
C VAL A 47 16.11 -0.15 -11.74
N THR A 48 16.71 -1.28 -11.38
CA THR A 48 18.08 -1.62 -11.81
C THR A 48 18.16 -2.04 -13.29
N ARG A 49 17.14 -2.72 -13.83
CA ARG A 49 17.06 -3.06 -15.26
C ARG A 49 16.78 -1.83 -16.13
N ASP A 50 15.77 -1.03 -15.78
CA ASP A 50 15.32 0.11 -16.59
C ASP A 50 16.45 1.12 -16.77
N ALA A 51 17.30 1.29 -15.75
CA ALA A 51 18.46 2.15 -15.85
C ALA A 51 19.61 1.57 -16.70
N LEU A 52 19.76 0.24 -16.78
CA LEU A 52 20.64 -0.41 -17.76
C LEU A 52 20.08 -0.25 -19.19
N CYS A 53 18.76 -0.32 -19.35
CA CYS A 53 18.08 -0.09 -20.63
C CYS A 53 18.09 1.38 -21.09
N VAL A 54 18.23 2.36 -20.19
CA VAL A 54 18.47 3.77 -20.56
C VAL A 54 19.91 4.01 -21.02
N THR A 55 20.87 3.21 -20.55
CA THR A 55 22.27 3.24 -21.04
C THR A 55 22.53 2.32 -22.25
N GLY A 56 21.62 1.37 -22.51
CA GLY A 56 21.65 0.49 -23.67
C GLY A 56 20.87 1.08 -24.84
N ASN A 57 21.28 0.76 -26.07
CA ASN A 57 20.61 1.27 -27.27
C ASN A 57 19.15 0.79 -27.33
N LYS A 58 18.23 1.67 -27.75
CA LYS A 58 16.83 1.28 -27.99
C LYS A 58 16.79 0.31 -29.18
N ASN A 59 16.58 -0.99 -28.95
CA ASN A 59 15.96 -1.96 -29.86
C ASN A 59 15.98 -3.37 -29.26
N ASN A 60 14.82 -3.85 -28.80
CA ASN A 60 14.26 -5.21 -29.00
C ASN A 60 13.20 -5.52 -27.93
N GLU A 61 11.96 -5.70 -28.38
CA GLU A 61 10.86 -6.21 -27.58
C GLU A 61 10.91 -7.74 -27.45
N LEU A 62 10.30 -8.30 -26.41
CA LEU A 62 10.01 -9.73 -26.27
C LEU A 62 8.77 -9.89 -25.39
N LYS A 63 7.73 -10.53 -25.93
CA LYS A 63 6.43 -10.69 -25.24
C LYS A 63 6.51 -11.75 -24.15
N ILE A 64 5.96 -11.45 -22.98
CA ILE A 64 5.66 -12.42 -21.91
C ILE A 64 4.13 -12.53 -21.82
N GLN A 65 3.60 -13.75 -21.80
CA GLN A 65 2.16 -14.00 -21.64
C GLN A 65 1.76 -14.08 -20.16
N ASP A 66 0.80 -13.24 -19.81
CA ASP A 66 -0.18 -13.27 -18.72
C ASP A 66 0.08 -14.13 -17.46
N ALA A 67 0.26 -13.41 -16.35
CA ALA A 67 -0.03 -13.89 -15.00
C ALA A 67 -0.85 -12.85 -14.19
N GLY A 68 -2.05 -12.52 -14.66
CA GLY A 68 -3.18 -12.14 -13.80
C GLY A 68 -3.10 -10.86 -12.95
N TYR A 69 -2.16 -9.95 -13.17
CA TYR A 69 -2.09 -8.66 -12.46
C TYR A 69 -2.37 -7.49 -13.41
N LYS A 70 -3.53 -6.84 -13.24
CA LYS A 70 -3.84 -5.59 -13.95
C LYS A 70 -3.01 -4.45 -13.34
N ILE A 71 -1.94 -4.09 -14.03
CA ILE A 71 -1.32 -2.77 -13.93
C ILE A 71 -2.31 -1.76 -14.54
N GLN A 72 -2.46 -0.59 -13.94
CA GLN A 72 -3.22 0.50 -14.57
C GLN A 72 -2.33 1.16 -15.60
N ASP A 73 -2.53 0.80 -16.88
CA ASP A 73 -1.75 1.33 -17.99
C ASP A 73 -1.95 2.85 -18.16
N ASN A 74 -0.84 3.56 -18.34
CA ASN A 74 -0.81 4.87 -18.99
C ASN A 74 0.41 4.96 -19.91
N HIS A 75 0.18 4.63 -21.18
CA HIS A 75 0.99 4.96 -22.37
C HIS A 75 2.50 4.61 -22.40
N ALA A 76 2.84 3.55 -23.14
CA ALA A 76 3.68 3.66 -24.36
C ALA A 76 3.51 2.42 -25.25
N SER A 77 3.41 2.62 -26.58
CA SER A 77 3.14 1.54 -27.55
C SER A 77 4.24 1.42 -28.62
N CYS A 78 4.83 0.23 -28.73
CA CYS A 78 5.40 -0.43 -29.92
C CYS A 78 5.14 -1.96 -29.73
N ILE A 79 5.26 -2.91 -30.67
CA ILE A 79 5.52 -2.99 -32.12
C ILE A 79 6.90 -3.60 -32.48
N MET A 80 6.84 -4.90 -32.80
CA MET A 80 7.94 -5.86 -32.99
C MET A 80 8.38 -6.06 -34.45
N HIS A 81 9.69 -6.25 -34.66
CA HIS A 81 10.25 -7.01 -35.78
C HIS A 81 11.53 -7.77 -35.35
N HIS A 82 11.76 -8.95 -35.91
CA HIS A 82 12.94 -9.79 -35.64
C HIS A 82 14.14 -9.44 -36.54
N ALA A 83 15.36 -9.58 -36.00
CA ALA A 83 16.59 -9.85 -36.73
C ALA A 83 17.56 -10.67 -35.86
N SER A 84 18.40 -11.48 -36.51
CA SER A 84 19.24 -12.54 -35.92
C SER A 84 20.71 -12.16 -35.78
N GLU A 85 21.37 -12.80 -34.78
CA GLU A 85 22.79 -13.21 -34.66
C GLU A 85 23.97 -12.27 -35.06
N ASP A 86 25.03 -12.38 -34.24
CA ASP A 86 26.43 -12.02 -34.46
C ASP A 86 26.83 -10.58 -34.86
N SER A 87 27.27 -9.82 -33.85
CA SER A 87 28.51 -9.04 -33.94
C SER A 87 29.02 -8.60 -32.57
N GLU A 88 30.32 -8.78 -32.33
CA GLU A 88 31.01 -8.15 -31.20
C GLU A 88 31.07 -6.63 -31.42
N LEU A 89 30.40 -5.85 -30.57
CA LEU A 89 30.54 -4.40 -30.58
C LEU A 89 30.80 -3.84 -29.16
N GLN A 90 31.74 -2.90 -29.10
CA GLN A 90 32.44 -2.51 -27.88
C GLN A 90 31.56 -1.75 -26.88
N THR A 91 31.83 -1.97 -25.59
CA THR A 91 31.06 -1.43 -24.46
C THR A 91 31.39 0.04 -24.16
N PRO A 92 30.38 0.96 -24.14
CA PRO A 92 30.51 2.25 -23.48
C PRO A 92 30.44 2.05 -21.96
N ASN A 93 31.60 1.83 -21.33
CA ASN A 93 31.68 1.42 -19.93
C ASN A 93 31.43 2.59 -18.96
N SER A 94 30.17 2.84 -18.61
CA SER A 94 29.81 3.50 -17.34
C SER A 94 28.63 2.76 -16.70
N LYS A 95 28.93 1.62 -16.07
CA LYS A 95 27.93 0.81 -15.37
C LYS A 95 27.29 1.64 -14.26
N LEU A 96 26.03 2.04 -14.45
CA LEU A 96 25.34 2.91 -13.50
C LEU A 96 25.21 2.23 -12.13
N SER A 97 25.86 2.80 -11.14
CA SER A 97 25.83 2.32 -9.76
C SER A 97 24.67 2.92 -8.96
N PHE A 98 24.18 2.14 -8.00
CA PHE A 98 23.10 2.49 -7.09
C PHE A 98 23.53 2.34 -5.63
N SER A 99 23.12 3.29 -4.77
CA SER A 99 23.07 3.13 -3.31
C SER A 99 21.62 2.83 -2.89
N LEU A 100 21.39 1.94 -1.93
CA LEU A 100 20.05 1.57 -1.45
C LEU A 100 19.87 1.86 0.05
N SER A 101 18.93 2.74 0.36
CA SER A 101 18.53 3.11 1.72
C SER A 101 17.17 2.50 2.03
N ILE A 102 17.04 1.82 3.17
CA ILE A 102 15.85 1.01 3.48
C ILE A 102 15.20 1.46 4.79
N THR A 103 13.88 1.56 4.80
CA THR A 103 13.06 1.79 5.99
C THR A 103 11.74 1.01 5.94
N GLY A 104 10.88 1.21 6.95
CA GLY A 104 9.61 0.50 7.12
C GLY A 104 9.75 -0.83 7.89
N SER A 105 8.61 -1.38 8.32
CA SER A 105 8.54 -2.57 9.19
C SER A 105 9.07 -3.85 8.51
N ALA A 106 8.58 -4.18 7.31
CA ALA A 106 9.10 -5.27 6.49
C ALA A 106 10.49 -4.96 5.90
N GLY A 107 10.82 -3.68 5.74
CA GLY A 107 12.13 -3.20 5.30
C GLY A 107 13.29 -3.68 6.18
N ARG A 108 13.07 -3.88 7.47
CA ARG A 108 14.10 -4.44 8.38
C ARG A 108 14.57 -5.83 7.97
N LEU A 109 13.67 -6.71 7.51
CA LEU A 109 14.04 -8.04 7.05
C LEU A 109 14.80 -7.96 5.71
N ILE A 110 14.32 -7.14 4.77
CA ILE A 110 14.99 -6.91 3.48
C ILE A 110 16.39 -6.35 3.69
N ALA A 111 16.55 -5.38 4.60
CA ALA A 111 17.84 -4.78 4.95
C ALA A 111 18.79 -5.82 5.56
N SER A 112 18.31 -6.66 6.48
CA SER A 112 19.08 -7.77 7.06
C SER A 112 19.58 -8.76 5.99
N VAL A 113 18.73 -9.15 5.04
CA VAL A 113 19.09 -10.07 3.93
C VAL A 113 20.13 -9.45 2.99
N LEU A 114 20.04 -8.14 2.72
CA LEU A 114 20.99 -7.44 1.85
C LEU A 114 22.30 -7.05 2.57
N GLY A 115 22.29 -6.98 3.90
CA GLY A 115 23.42 -6.50 4.71
C GLY A 115 23.49 -4.99 4.86
N ILE A 116 22.33 -4.31 4.82
CA ILE A 116 22.18 -2.85 4.93
C ILE A 116 21.70 -2.48 6.34
N GLU A 117 22.24 -1.41 6.92
CA GLU A 117 21.67 -0.81 8.13
C GLU A 117 20.39 -0.03 7.79
N PRO A 118 19.21 -0.38 8.33
CA PRO A 118 17.96 0.30 7.98
C PRO A 118 17.84 1.66 8.68
N VAL A 119 17.45 2.68 7.92
CA VAL A 119 17.10 4.01 8.47
C VAL A 119 15.81 3.89 9.28
N ASN A 120 15.80 4.44 10.50
CA ASN A 120 14.60 4.46 11.33
C ASN A 120 13.49 5.30 10.66
N GLU A 121 12.27 4.75 10.57
CA GLU A 121 11.14 5.36 9.85
C GLU A 121 10.75 6.74 10.39
N LEU A 122 10.72 6.93 11.71
CA LEU A 122 10.41 8.24 12.33
C LEU A 122 11.47 9.28 11.95
N VAL A 123 12.74 8.85 11.92
CA VAL A 123 13.86 9.69 11.49
C VAL A 123 13.74 10.02 10.01
N ALA A 124 13.45 9.04 9.15
CA ALA A 124 13.24 9.23 7.71
C ALA A 124 12.09 10.23 7.43
N GLN A 125 10.90 9.99 8.01
CA GLN A 125 9.74 10.89 7.84
C GLN A 125 10.07 12.32 8.31
N ALA A 126 10.68 12.48 9.48
CA ALA A 126 11.11 13.78 9.98
C ALA A 126 12.17 14.45 9.08
N TYR A 127 13.11 13.67 8.55
CA TYR A 127 14.20 14.18 7.71
C TYR A 127 13.68 14.74 6.38
N ALA A 128 12.91 13.95 5.64
CA ALA A 128 12.29 14.40 4.39
C ALA A 128 11.33 15.56 4.63
N THR A 129 10.51 15.53 5.69
CA THR A 129 9.60 16.63 6.00
C THR A 129 10.36 17.93 6.27
N ARG A 130 11.44 17.90 7.05
CA ARG A 130 12.27 19.10 7.30
C ARG A 130 12.98 19.62 6.05
N LYS A 131 13.44 18.73 5.16
CA LYS A 131 14.17 19.11 3.93
C LYS A 131 13.22 19.63 2.83
N LEU A 132 12.01 19.09 2.73
CA LEU A 132 11.01 19.41 1.70
C LEU A 132 9.98 20.45 2.15
N SER A 133 9.75 20.61 3.45
CA SER A 133 8.74 21.54 4.01
C SER A 133 9.19 22.08 5.38
N PRO A 134 10.23 22.94 5.43
CA PRO A 134 10.90 23.34 6.68
C PRO A 134 10.02 24.07 7.71
N HIS A 135 8.85 24.57 7.28
CA HIS A 135 7.88 25.26 8.12
C HIS A 135 7.01 24.31 8.96
N VAL A 136 6.88 23.04 8.59
CA VAL A 136 6.03 22.05 9.28
C VAL A 136 6.54 21.81 10.71
N ARG A 137 5.60 21.76 11.67
CA ARG A 137 5.88 21.50 13.10
C ARG A 137 5.38 20.15 13.59
N THR A 138 4.32 19.62 13.01
CA THR A 138 3.80 18.29 13.33
C THR A 138 3.59 17.46 12.07
N ILE A 139 3.91 16.17 12.14
CA ILE A 139 3.50 15.16 11.17
C ILE A 139 2.40 14.30 11.81
N ILE A 140 1.29 14.16 11.10
CA ILE A 140 0.32 13.08 11.27
C ILE A 140 0.59 12.11 10.12
N GLU A 141 0.90 10.85 10.41
CA GLU A 141 1.08 9.82 9.39
C GLU A 141 0.13 8.67 9.67
N LEU A 142 -0.68 8.28 8.67
CA LEU A 142 -1.58 7.13 8.77
C LEU A 142 -1.21 6.09 7.70
N GLY A 143 -0.60 5.01 8.18
CA GLY A 143 -0.30 3.82 7.42
C GLY A 143 -1.47 2.84 7.37
N GLY A 144 -1.17 1.62 6.90
CA GLY A 144 -2.16 0.55 6.82
C GLY A 144 -2.51 -0.06 8.19
N GLU A 145 -1.51 -0.29 9.04
CA GLU A 145 -1.68 -1.00 10.33
C GLU A 145 -1.20 -0.20 11.54
N ASP A 146 -0.51 0.90 11.32
CA ASP A 146 -0.10 1.84 12.36
C ASP A 146 -0.47 3.27 11.98
N SER A 147 -0.33 4.17 12.94
CA SER A 147 -0.42 5.62 12.72
C SER A 147 0.49 6.32 13.72
N LYS A 148 1.06 7.45 13.30
CA LYS A 148 2.17 8.11 13.98
C LYS A 148 1.86 9.61 14.10
N LEU A 149 2.14 10.16 15.27
CA LEU A 149 2.23 11.60 15.51
C LEU A 149 3.69 11.91 15.79
N ILE A 150 4.29 12.83 15.04
CA ILE A 150 5.69 13.23 15.20
C ILE A 150 5.73 14.76 15.35
N MET A 151 6.21 15.25 16.48
CA MET A 151 6.47 16.68 16.68
C MET A 151 7.92 16.98 16.33
N LEU A 152 8.15 18.00 15.51
CA LEU A 152 9.46 18.38 15.00
C LEU A 152 10.09 19.46 15.88
N GLY A 153 11.28 19.18 16.39
CA GLY A 153 12.16 20.15 17.03
C GLY A 153 13.23 20.68 16.08
N GLU A 154 14.10 21.54 16.60
CA GLU A 154 15.17 22.18 15.83
C GLU A 154 16.15 21.17 15.19
N ASN A 155 16.38 20.03 15.86
CA ASN A 155 17.37 19.02 15.46
C ASN A 155 16.76 17.65 15.07
N GLY A 156 15.45 17.57 14.82
CA GLY A 156 14.79 16.32 14.41
C GLY A 156 13.47 16.06 15.16
N VAL A 157 13.25 14.82 15.59
CA VAL A 157 12.05 14.45 16.37
C VAL A 157 12.18 14.97 17.80
N LYS A 158 11.24 15.80 18.24
CA LYS A 158 11.10 16.32 19.61
C LYS A 158 10.31 15.36 20.49
N GLU A 159 9.16 14.91 20.01
CA GLU A 159 8.29 13.93 20.65
C GLU A 159 7.61 13.10 19.56
N PHE A 160 7.29 11.84 19.85
CA PHE A 160 6.46 11.02 18.97
C PHE A 160 5.51 10.12 19.75
N SER A 161 4.44 9.68 19.10
CA SER A 161 3.52 8.67 19.62
C SER A 161 2.92 7.86 18.48
N MET A 162 2.64 6.58 18.71
CA MET A 162 2.10 5.69 17.69
C MET A 162 1.14 4.65 18.28
N ASN A 163 0.23 4.13 17.45
CA ASN A 163 -0.54 2.92 17.70
C ASN A 163 -0.07 1.80 16.76
N SER A 164 0.12 0.58 17.27
CA SER A 164 0.58 -0.58 16.48
C SER A 164 -0.23 -1.86 16.70
N VAL A 165 -1.17 -1.86 17.65
CA VAL A 165 -1.89 -3.07 18.10
C VAL A 165 -3.36 -3.07 17.67
N CYS A 166 -3.91 -1.94 17.22
CA CYS A 166 -5.31 -1.82 16.87
C CYS A 166 -5.51 -1.14 15.52
N ALA A 167 -6.14 -1.86 14.58
CA ALA A 167 -6.56 -1.34 13.29
C ALA A 167 -7.52 -0.13 13.41
N ALA A 168 -8.22 0.02 14.54
CA ALA A 168 -9.07 1.17 14.82
C ALA A 168 -8.25 2.47 14.90
N GLY A 169 -8.20 3.20 13.77
CA GLY A 169 -7.36 4.39 13.60
C GLY A 169 -6.50 4.38 12.34
N THR A 170 -6.42 3.26 11.61
CA THR A 170 -5.47 3.06 10.51
C THR A 170 -6.18 2.82 9.16
N GLY A 171 -5.42 2.73 8.07
CA GLY A 171 -5.97 2.46 6.74
C GLY A 171 -6.73 1.14 6.61
N SER A 172 -6.29 0.08 7.30
CA SER A 172 -6.95 -1.24 7.24
C SER A 172 -8.36 -1.22 7.84
N PHE A 173 -8.67 -0.33 8.79
CA PHE A 173 -10.04 -0.12 9.24
C PHE A 173 -10.93 0.44 8.12
N LEU A 174 -10.41 1.38 7.32
CA LEU A 174 -11.13 1.96 6.18
C LEU A 174 -11.30 0.92 5.07
N ASP A 175 -10.25 0.18 4.71
CA ASP A 175 -10.32 -0.93 3.74
C ASP A 175 -11.41 -1.94 4.14
N GLN A 176 -11.39 -2.41 5.40
CA GLN A 176 -12.38 -3.37 5.92
C GLN A 176 -13.82 -2.84 5.88
N GLN A 177 -14.03 -1.53 6.08
CA GLN A 177 -15.36 -0.96 6.03
C GLN A 177 -15.81 -0.69 4.59
N ALA A 178 -14.91 -0.29 3.69
CA ALA A 178 -15.18 -0.14 2.27
C ALA A 178 -15.59 -1.49 1.64
N GLU A 179 -14.84 -2.56 1.94
CA GLU A 179 -15.17 -3.94 1.54
C GLU A 179 -16.58 -4.37 2.00
N ARG A 180 -16.94 -4.09 3.26
CA ARG A 180 -18.28 -4.37 3.82
C ARG A 180 -19.41 -3.62 3.10
N LEU A 181 -19.12 -2.41 2.62
CA LEU A 181 -20.04 -1.59 1.83
C LEU A 181 -19.99 -1.90 0.33
N ARG A 182 -19.11 -2.82 -0.10
CA ARG A 182 -18.83 -3.14 -1.51
C ARG A 182 -18.34 -1.94 -2.32
N LEU A 183 -17.52 -1.10 -1.69
CA LEU A 183 -16.86 0.07 -2.29
C LEU A 183 -15.36 -0.18 -2.43
N THR A 184 -14.76 0.36 -3.49
CA THR A 184 -13.32 0.63 -3.52
C THR A 184 -12.96 1.73 -2.50
N ILE A 185 -11.68 1.82 -2.12
CA ILE A 185 -11.24 2.85 -1.16
C ILE A 185 -11.29 4.26 -1.76
N GLU A 186 -11.19 4.35 -3.10
CA GLU A 186 -11.37 5.55 -3.91
C GLU A 186 -12.84 6.00 -3.93
N GLU A 187 -13.79 5.09 -4.21
CA GLU A 187 -15.23 5.39 -4.12
C GLU A 187 -15.63 5.78 -2.70
N PHE A 188 -15.11 5.09 -1.68
CA PHE A 188 -15.29 5.45 -0.28
C PHE A 188 -14.79 6.88 0.02
N SER A 189 -13.61 7.25 -0.50
CA SER A 189 -13.06 8.61 -0.38
C SER A 189 -14.00 9.66 -0.99
N GLU A 190 -14.43 9.50 -2.24
CA GLU A 190 -15.31 10.48 -2.90
C GLU A 190 -16.73 10.52 -2.31
N LEU A 191 -17.29 9.37 -1.94
CA LEU A 191 -18.63 9.28 -1.37
C LEU A 191 -18.72 10.00 -0.01
N SER A 192 -17.65 9.93 0.80
CA SER A 192 -17.55 10.65 2.08
C SER A 192 -17.74 12.17 1.98
N LEU A 193 -17.43 12.77 0.82
CA LEU A 193 -17.53 14.21 0.63
C LEU A 193 -18.96 14.70 0.45
N LYS A 194 -19.86 13.81 0.00
CA LYS A 194 -21.29 14.14 -0.23
C LYS A 194 -22.08 14.29 1.08
N SER A 195 -21.61 13.65 2.15
CA SER A 195 -22.22 13.71 3.48
C SER A 195 -22.36 15.14 3.99
N LYS A 196 -23.57 15.49 4.45
CA LYS A 196 -23.84 16.75 5.14
C LYS A 196 -23.94 16.57 6.66
N ARG A 197 -24.31 15.38 7.13
CA ARG A 197 -24.64 15.12 8.55
C ARG A 197 -24.09 13.75 8.98
N PRO A 198 -22.75 13.58 9.02
CA PRO A 198 -22.14 12.30 9.39
C PRO A 198 -22.56 11.86 10.80
N PRO A 199 -23.02 10.62 11.00
CA PRO A 199 -23.44 10.12 12.30
C PRO A 199 -22.23 9.84 13.19
N ARG A 200 -22.47 9.77 14.49
CA ARG A 200 -21.43 9.44 15.47
C ARG A 200 -21.22 7.93 15.55
N ILE A 201 -20.33 7.41 14.70
CA ILE A 201 -19.79 6.04 14.83
C ILE A 201 -18.72 6.03 15.92
N ALA A 202 -18.74 5.00 16.78
CA ALA A 202 -17.83 4.88 17.93
C ALA A 202 -16.40 4.50 17.49
N GLY A 203 -16.26 3.68 16.45
CA GLY A 203 -15.00 3.40 15.75
C GLY A 203 -13.90 2.69 16.53
N ARG A 204 -14.11 2.31 17.80
CA ARG A 204 -13.07 1.75 18.69
C ARG A 204 -12.49 0.40 18.23
N CYS A 205 -13.20 -0.32 17.36
CA CYS A 205 -12.81 -1.60 16.80
C CYS A 205 -13.58 -1.81 15.48
N SER A 206 -12.97 -2.42 14.47
CA SER A 206 -13.66 -2.77 13.21
C SER A 206 -14.90 -3.66 13.44
N VAL A 207 -14.89 -4.51 14.47
CA VAL A 207 -16.03 -5.38 14.81
C VAL A 207 -17.22 -4.56 15.33
N PHE A 208 -16.98 -3.57 16.20
CA PHE A 208 -18.06 -2.70 16.68
C PHE A 208 -18.48 -1.66 15.63
N ALA A 209 -17.56 -1.19 14.78
CA ALA A 209 -17.92 -0.33 13.65
C ALA A 209 -18.86 -1.04 12.68
N LYS A 210 -18.69 -2.36 12.43
CA LYS A 210 -19.68 -3.18 11.70
C LYS A 210 -21.07 -3.12 12.35
N SER A 211 -21.16 -3.25 13.68
CA SER A 211 -22.44 -3.16 14.40
C SER A 211 -23.08 -1.78 14.26
N ASP A 212 -22.31 -0.70 14.44
CA ASP A 212 -22.76 0.68 14.22
C ASP A 212 -23.28 0.87 12.78
N MET A 213 -22.54 0.38 11.78
CA MET A 213 -22.92 0.47 10.35
C MET A 213 -24.22 -0.29 10.04
N ILE A 214 -24.38 -1.52 10.54
CA ILE A 214 -25.59 -2.32 10.32
C ILE A 214 -26.81 -1.60 10.94
N HIS A 215 -26.67 -1.05 12.14
CA HIS A 215 -27.74 -0.29 12.77
C HIS A 215 -28.11 0.96 11.95
N LEU A 216 -27.10 1.71 11.47
CA LEU A 216 -27.31 2.89 10.62
C LEU A 216 -28.00 2.53 9.29
N GLN A 217 -27.66 1.39 8.67
CA GLN A 217 -28.32 0.87 7.47
C GLN A 217 -29.78 0.47 7.74
N GLN A 218 -30.07 -0.17 8.87
CA GLN A 218 -31.43 -0.57 9.26
C GLN A 218 -32.38 0.63 9.44
N ILE A 219 -31.86 1.77 9.91
CA ILE A 219 -32.62 3.04 10.01
C ILE A 219 -32.53 3.89 8.73
N ALA A 220 -32.12 3.31 7.60
CA ALA A 220 -31.99 3.95 6.29
C ALA A 220 -31.09 5.21 6.26
N THR A 221 -29.99 5.21 7.03
CA THR A 221 -28.98 6.29 6.96
C THR A 221 -28.31 6.28 5.58
N PRO A 222 -28.17 7.44 4.89
CA PRO A 222 -27.47 7.53 3.61
C PRO A 222 -26.04 6.98 3.67
N MET A 223 -25.59 6.35 2.58
CA MET A 223 -24.29 5.66 2.54
C MET A 223 -23.14 6.64 2.67
N GLU A 224 -23.24 7.83 2.07
CA GLU A 224 -22.31 8.94 2.22
C GLU A 224 -22.16 9.37 3.68
N ASP A 225 -23.26 9.47 4.42
CA ASP A 225 -23.24 9.84 5.83
C ASP A 225 -22.55 8.75 6.66
N ILE A 226 -22.86 7.47 6.46
CA ILE A 226 -22.16 6.34 7.12
C ILE A 226 -20.65 6.40 6.85
N VAL A 227 -20.26 6.53 5.57
CA VAL A 227 -18.87 6.56 5.12
C VAL A 227 -18.10 7.75 5.72
N ALA A 228 -18.70 8.94 5.74
CA ALA A 228 -18.11 10.09 6.42
C ALA A 228 -18.04 9.89 7.95
N GLY A 229 -19.06 9.28 8.56
CA GLY A 229 -19.08 8.92 9.98
C GLY A 229 -17.90 8.03 10.39
N LEU A 230 -17.47 7.13 9.50
CA LEU A 230 -16.29 6.28 9.68
C LEU A 230 -14.98 7.08 9.63
N CYS A 231 -14.80 7.98 8.64
CA CYS A 231 -13.63 8.86 8.59
C CYS A 231 -13.51 9.72 9.86
N PHE A 232 -14.63 10.29 10.30
CA PHE A 232 -14.69 11.04 11.56
C PHE A 232 -14.41 10.17 12.80
N ALA A 233 -14.75 8.88 12.77
CA ALA A 233 -14.41 7.97 13.86
C ALA A 233 -12.90 7.70 13.93
N VAL A 234 -12.24 7.49 12.78
CA VAL A 234 -10.77 7.35 12.70
C VAL A 234 -10.05 8.60 13.21
N ALA A 235 -10.46 9.80 12.77
CA ALA A 235 -9.86 11.05 13.23
C ALA A 235 -10.08 11.30 14.74
N ARG A 236 -11.27 10.98 15.26
CA ARG A 236 -11.55 11.03 16.72
C ARG A 236 -10.69 10.05 17.51
N ASN A 237 -10.51 8.83 17.00
CA ASN A 237 -9.63 7.85 17.61
C ASN A 237 -8.19 8.38 17.69
N PHE A 238 -7.63 8.88 16.58
CA PHE A 238 -6.28 9.45 16.57
C PHE A 238 -6.11 10.56 17.62
N LYS A 239 -7.07 11.49 17.70
CA LYS A 239 -7.06 12.58 18.71
C LYS A 239 -7.10 12.04 20.15
N GLY A 240 -7.85 10.97 20.39
CA GLY A 240 -7.97 10.35 21.72
C GLY A 240 -6.78 9.47 22.12
N SER A 241 -6.36 8.55 21.24
CA SER A 241 -5.42 7.46 21.58
C SER A 241 -3.96 7.79 21.27
N ILE A 242 -3.68 8.69 20.32
CA ILE A 242 -2.32 9.05 19.91
C ILE A 242 -1.95 10.44 20.41
N LEU A 243 -2.75 11.48 20.10
CA LEU A 243 -2.49 12.84 20.61
C LEU A 243 -2.63 12.92 22.14
N ARG A 244 -3.58 12.18 22.74
CA ARG A 244 -3.79 12.07 24.19
C ARG A 244 -3.88 13.42 24.92
N GLY A 245 -4.49 14.41 24.29
CA GLY A 245 -4.66 15.75 24.86
C GLY A 245 -3.40 16.64 24.85
N ARG A 246 -2.27 16.20 24.26
CA ARG A 246 -1.15 17.10 23.98
C ARG A 246 -1.59 18.21 23.02
N LYS A 247 -0.97 19.38 23.14
CA LYS A 247 -1.14 20.46 22.15
C LYS A 247 -0.48 20.07 20.84
N ILE A 248 -1.18 20.25 19.72
CA ILE A 248 -0.60 20.09 18.38
C ILE A 248 0.09 21.39 17.96
N GLU A 249 1.23 21.30 17.28
CA GLU A 249 1.96 22.45 16.76
C GLU A 249 1.75 22.56 15.24
N GLU A 250 1.20 23.68 14.79
CA GLU A 250 0.98 23.97 13.36
C GLU A 250 2.19 24.69 12.73
N PRO A 251 2.37 24.61 11.39
CA PRO A 251 1.60 23.83 10.41
C PRO A 251 1.76 22.30 10.55
N ILE A 252 0.70 21.57 10.21
CA ILE A 252 0.63 20.10 10.30
C ILE A 252 0.72 19.50 8.90
N SER A 253 1.65 18.56 8.71
CA SER A 253 1.70 17.71 7.51
C SER A 253 0.93 16.41 7.73
N PHE A 254 0.06 16.03 6.80
CA PHE A 254 -0.64 14.75 6.79
C PHE A 254 -0.04 13.82 5.71
N GLN A 255 0.46 12.66 6.14
CA GLN A 255 1.29 11.74 5.37
C GLN A 255 0.77 10.30 5.48
N GLY A 256 1.39 9.38 4.73
CA GLY A 256 1.01 7.98 4.67
C GLY A 256 -0.10 7.73 3.65
N GLY A 257 -0.35 6.46 3.31
CA GLY A 257 -1.27 6.09 2.23
C GLY A 257 -2.70 6.60 2.43
N VAL A 258 -3.14 6.78 3.68
CA VAL A 258 -4.48 7.29 4.02
C VAL A 258 -4.64 8.79 3.69
N ALA A 259 -3.55 9.54 3.48
CA ALA A 259 -3.63 10.94 3.08
C ALA A 259 -4.22 11.15 1.67
N ALA A 260 -4.31 10.11 0.84
CA ALA A 260 -5.07 10.11 -0.40
C ALA A 260 -6.60 10.23 -0.18
N ASN A 261 -7.11 9.85 0.99
CA ASN A 261 -8.53 9.83 1.29
C ASN A 261 -9.02 11.24 1.68
N LYS A 262 -9.78 11.88 0.79
CA LYS A 262 -10.30 13.25 0.99
C LYS A 262 -11.28 13.34 2.16
N GLY A 263 -12.00 12.25 2.45
CA GLY A 263 -12.83 12.11 3.64
C GLY A 263 -12.03 12.17 4.95
N MET A 264 -10.84 11.57 4.98
CA MET A 264 -9.92 11.66 6.10
C MET A 264 -9.33 13.06 6.25
N ILE A 265 -8.97 13.74 5.16
CA ILE A 265 -8.53 15.16 5.20
C ILE A 265 -9.64 16.04 5.83
N ARG A 266 -10.88 15.90 5.36
CA ARG A 266 -12.07 16.59 5.91
C ARG A 266 -12.27 16.27 7.39
N ALA A 267 -12.19 15.00 7.75
CA ALA A 267 -12.38 14.53 9.13
C ALA A 267 -11.29 15.06 10.07
N PHE A 268 -10.02 15.05 9.66
CA PHE A 268 -8.92 15.61 10.46
C PHE A 268 -9.10 17.11 10.67
N ARG A 269 -9.34 17.90 9.61
CA ARG A 269 -9.57 19.35 9.75
C ARG A 269 -10.70 19.66 10.73
N SER A 270 -11.85 18.98 10.59
CA SER A 270 -13.00 19.21 11.48
C SER A 270 -12.81 18.68 12.91
N VAL A 271 -12.11 17.57 13.12
CA VAL A 271 -11.91 16.99 14.47
C VAL A 271 -10.79 17.70 15.23
N PHE A 272 -9.80 18.26 14.54
CA PHE A 272 -8.69 18.99 15.14
C PHE A 272 -8.90 20.50 15.19
N ASP A 273 -9.95 21.01 14.53
CA ASP A 273 -10.29 22.43 14.42
C ASP A 273 -9.20 23.22 13.66
N LEU A 274 -8.85 22.72 12.47
CA LEU A 274 -7.74 23.22 11.66
C LEU A 274 -8.22 23.97 10.42
N ASP A 275 -7.79 25.22 10.30
CA ASP A 275 -7.93 26.01 9.08
C ASP A 275 -7.20 25.34 7.91
N GLU A 276 -6.00 24.81 8.11
CA GLU A 276 -5.23 24.11 7.08
C GLU A 276 -4.68 22.75 7.55
N LEU A 277 -4.56 21.82 6.60
CA LEU A 277 -3.88 20.53 6.79
C LEU A 277 -3.07 20.25 5.53
N PHE A 278 -1.75 20.33 5.64
CA PHE A 278 -0.85 20.24 4.49
C PHE A 278 -0.62 18.79 4.08
N VAL A 279 -1.11 18.40 2.91
CA VAL A 279 -0.79 17.09 2.29
C VAL A 279 0.32 17.33 1.25
N PRO A 280 1.56 16.86 1.48
CA PRO A 280 2.63 17.03 0.51
C PRO A 280 2.36 16.20 -0.75
N PRO A 281 2.80 16.60 -1.95
CA PRO A 281 2.54 15.85 -3.19
C PRO A 281 2.99 14.39 -3.15
N ASP A 282 4.06 14.11 -2.40
CA ASP A 282 4.66 12.78 -2.22
C ASP A 282 4.28 12.12 -0.88
N PHE A 283 3.07 12.37 -0.37
CA PHE A 283 2.58 11.94 0.95
C PHE A 283 2.76 10.44 1.26
N ASN A 284 2.71 9.57 0.25
CA ASN A 284 2.89 8.11 0.37
C ASN A 284 4.34 7.64 0.16
N LEU A 285 5.27 8.55 -0.17
CA LEU A 285 6.69 8.28 -0.45
C LEU A 285 7.65 8.93 0.58
N ILE A 286 7.15 9.75 1.53
CA ILE A 286 8.00 10.51 2.46
C ILE A 286 8.99 9.63 3.24
N GLY A 287 8.61 8.41 3.64
CA GLY A 287 9.52 7.46 4.30
C GLY A 287 10.69 7.02 3.39
N ALA A 288 10.41 6.65 2.15
CA ALA A 288 11.43 6.28 1.15
C ALA A 288 12.34 7.47 0.81
N LEU A 289 11.76 8.66 0.57
CA LEU A 289 12.48 9.92 0.39
C LEU A 289 13.40 10.21 1.57
N GLY A 290 12.89 10.05 2.79
CA GLY A 290 13.61 10.28 4.02
C GLY A 290 14.81 9.36 4.20
N ALA A 291 14.67 8.07 3.90
CA ALA A 291 15.76 7.11 3.97
C ALA A 291 16.88 7.49 3.00
N ALA A 292 16.56 7.73 1.72
CA ALA A 292 17.56 8.10 0.72
C ALA A 292 18.23 9.45 1.01
N LEU A 293 17.46 10.50 1.29
CA LEU A 293 17.99 11.84 1.55
C LEU A 293 18.88 11.86 2.80
N LYS A 294 18.55 11.06 3.83
CA LYS A 294 19.34 10.99 5.05
C LYS A 294 20.68 10.29 4.82
N ASP A 295 20.68 9.15 4.15
CA ASP A 295 21.92 8.43 3.84
C ASP A 295 22.81 9.21 2.85
N MET A 296 22.22 9.91 1.89
CA MET A 296 22.94 10.84 1.01
C MET A 296 23.69 11.92 1.80
N ASP A 297 23.00 12.63 2.70
CA ASP A 297 23.60 13.72 3.48
C ASP A 297 24.58 13.19 4.55
N ASP A 298 24.35 11.98 5.09
CA ASP A 298 25.30 11.25 5.94
C ASP A 298 26.50 10.66 5.14
N ASN A 299 26.53 10.78 3.80
CA ASN A 299 27.51 10.17 2.89
C ASN A 299 27.61 8.63 2.97
N ARG A 300 26.50 7.94 3.30
CA ARG A 300 26.43 6.47 3.31
C ARG A 300 26.14 5.92 1.92
N ILE A 301 27.02 5.03 1.44
CA ILE A 301 26.85 4.30 0.18
C ILE A 301 26.59 2.82 0.48
N ASN A 302 25.35 2.40 0.28
CA ASN A 302 24.87 1.05 0.53
C ASN A 302 24.79 0.27 -0.79
N LEU A 303 25.89 -0.36 -1.19
CA LEU A 303 25.89 -1.30 -2.33
C LEU A 303 25.14 -2.58 -1.94
N PHE A 304 24.38 -3.15 -2.87
CA PHE A 304 23.56 -4.33 -2.64
C PHE A 304 23.65 -5.33 -3.79
N ASP A 305 23.56 -6.62 -3.46
CA ASP A 305 23.34 -7.68 -4.44
C ASP A 305 21.90 -8.18 -4.33
N ILE A 306 21.09 -7.87 -5.33
CA ILE A 306 19.68 -8.25 -5.39
C ILE A 306 19.48 -9.77 -5.40
N LYS A 307 20.48 -10.56 -5.80
CA LYS A 307 20.41 -12.04 -5.75
C LYS A 307 20.25 -12.57 -4.33
N ARG A 308 20.84 -11.91 -3.32
CA ARG A 308 20.66 -12.30 -1.91
C ARG A 308 19.19 -12.29 -1.50
N LEU A 309 18.42 -11.32 -1.97
CA LEU A 309 16.99 -11.23 -1.73
C LEU A 309 16.22 -12.29 -2.53
N GLU A 310 16.62 -12.54 -3.79
CA GLU A 310 16.04 -13.61 -4.62
C GLU A 310 16.23 -15.00 -4.00
N ASP A 311 17.44 -15.32 -3.56
CA ASP A 311 17.81 -16.59 -2.97
C ASP A 311 17.16 -16.78 -1.60
N PHE A 312 17.04 -15.72 -0.80
CA PHE A 312 16.27 -15.74 0.44
C PHE A 312 14.79 -16.09 0.19
N ILE A 313 14.14 -15.43 -0.77
CA ILE A 313 12.74 -15.71 -1.15
C ILE A 313 12.57 -17.15 -1.65
N LYS A 314 13.55 -17.70 -2.40
CA LYS A 314 13.54 -19.11 -2.81
C LYS A 314 13.80 -20.10 -1.67
N SER A 315 14.47 -19.66 -0.61
CA SER A 315 14.78 -20.48 0.57
C SER A 315 13.63 -20.58 1.58
N GLU A 316 12.64 -19.68 1.51
CA GLU A 316 11.39 -19.81 2.26
C GLU A 316 10.69 -21.11 1.84
N LYS A 317 10.75 -22.12 2.71
CA LYS A 317 9.93 -23.31 2.56
C LYS A 317 8.46 -22.86 2.54
N PRO A 318 7.61 -23.47 1.70
CA PRO A 318 6.17 -23.36 1.88
C PRO A 318 5.84 -23.68 3.34
N LEU A 319 4.95 -22.89 3.95
CA LEU A 319 4.31 -23.28 5.20
C LEU A 319 3.87 -24.73 5.04
N GLU A 320 4.27 -25.60 5.97
CA GLU A 320 3.86 -27.01 5.96
C GLU A 320 2.35 -27.06 5.73
N ALA A 321 1.90 -27.93 4.81
CA ALA A 321 0.50 -28.04 4.49
C ALA A 321 -0.26 -28.19 5.81
N GLY A 322 -1.07 -27.18 6.14
CA GLY A 322 -1.69 -27.07 7.45
C GLY A 322 -2.42 -28.37 7.78
N TYR A 323 -2.46 -28.72 9.08
CA TYR A 323 -3.08 -29.96 9.54
C TYR A 323 -4.37 -30.21 8.77
N LYS A 324 -4.52 -31.44 8.24
CA LYS A 324 -5.77 -31.86 7.61
C LYS A 324 -6.93 -31.44 8.53
N PRO A 325 -8.03 -30.89 7.99
CA PRO A 325 -9.21 -30.58 8.79
C PRO A 325 -9.52 -31.72 9.77
N LEU A 326 -9.87 -31.39 11.00
CA LEU A 326 -10.26 -32.34 12.05
C LEU A 326 -11.62 -32.96 11.70
N ILE A 327 -11.61 -33.78 10.66
CA ILE A 327 -12.72 -34.55 10.11
C ILE A 327 -12.31 -36.00 10.29
N SER A 328 -13.01 -36.68 11.19
CA SER A 328 -12.84 -38.11 11.40
C SER A 328 -13.48 -38.89 10.26
N GLU A 329 -12.99 -40.10 9.99
CA GLU A 329 -13.70 -41.01 9.07
C GLU A 329 -15.07 -41.37 9.70
N GLY A 330 -16.16 -40.95 9.05
CA GLY A 330 -17.52 -41.02 9.60
C GLY A 330 -18.04 -39.76 10.31
N ASP A 331 -17.30 -38.65 10.30
CA ASP A 331 -17.81 -37.34 10.74
C ASP A 331 -18.78 -36.77 9.68
N ASP A 332 -19.98 -36.39 10.12
CA ASP A 332 -21.02 -35.75 9.32
C ASP A 332 -20.74 -34.25 9.05
N PHE A 333 -19.53 -33.76 9.32
CA PHE A 333 -19.09 -32.37 9.13
C PHE A 333 -19.57 -31.77 7.80
N PHE A 334 -19.36 -32.46 6.68
CA PHE A 334 -19.79 -31.97 5.38
C PHE A 334 -21.31 -31.98 5.24
N GLU A 335 -22.02 -32.98 5.76
CA GLU A 335 -23.49 -32.97 5.75
C GLU A 335 -24.07 -31.82 6.60
N ARG A 336 -23.45 -31.49 7.74
CA ARG A 336 -23.86 -30.39 8.61
C ARG A 336 -23.56 -29.00 8.07
N HIS A 337 -22.57 -28.84 7.18
CA HIS A 337 -22.06 -27.52 6.75
C HIS A 337 -22.14 -27.25 5.24
N ILE A 338 -22.35 -28.27 4.38
CA ILE A 338 -22.46 -28.12 2.91
C ILE A 338 -23.91 -28.28 2.40
N LYS A 339 -24.85 -28.83 3.21
CA LYS A 339 -26.28 -28.88 2.83
C LYS A 339 -26.84 -27.45 2.61
N GLY A 340 -26.89 -27.04 1.35
CA GLY A 340 -27.28 -25.70 0.90
C GLY A 340 -26.26 -24.97 0.01
N SER A 341 -25.07 -25.52 -0.26
CA SER A 341 -24.03 -24.86 -1.07
C SER A 341 -23.65 -25.58 -2.37
N GLU A 342 -24.55 -26.42 -2.93
CA GLU A 342 -24.33 -27.07 -4.23
C GLU A 342 -24.44 -26.11 -5.44
N GLU A 343 -24.91 -24.86 -5.25
CA GLU A 343 -24.85 -23.83 -6.30
C GLU A 343 -23.46 -23.16 -6.47
N LEU A 344 -22.46 -23.52 -5.66
CA LEU A 344 -21.12 -22.90 -5.69
C LEU A 344 -20.00 -23.94 -5.62
N SER A 345 -19.93 -24.84 -6.60
CA SER A 345 -18.78 -25.73 -6.80
C SER A 345 -18.05 -25.50 -8.14
N VAL A 346 -16.85 -24.95 -8.01
CA VAL A 346 -15.64 -25.31 -8.78
C VAL A 346 -15.67 -25.09 -10.31
N MET A 347 -15.14 -23.92 -10.74
CA MET A 347 -14.31 -23.86 -11.95
C MET A 347 -12.83 -23.93 -11.56
N SER A 348 -12.28 -25.15 -11.50
CA SER A 348 -10.84 -25.39 -11.59
C SER A 348 -10.57 -26.18 -12.86
N ASN A 349 -9.58 -25.75 -13.64
CA ASN A 349 -9.28 -26.26 -14.97
C ASN A 349 -9.09 -27.79 -15.02
N GLU A 350 -9.71 -28.44 -16.02
CA GLU A 350 -8.97 -29.25 -16.99
C GLU A 350 -9.75 -29.34 -18.32
N SER A 351 -9.05 -29.61 -19.42
CA SER A 351 -9.51 -29.28 -20.79
C SER A 351 -10.18 -30.43 -21.52
N LYS A 352 -11.27 -30.15 -22.25
CA LYS A 352 -11.36 -30.35 -23.72
C LYS A 352 -12.71 -29.90 -24.30
N ASP A 353 -12.62 -29.61 -25.60
CA ASP A 353 -13.68 -29.42 -26.61
C ASP A 353 -14.68 -28.27 -26.42
N ARG A 354 -14.74 -27.44 -27.47
CA ARG A 354 -15.76 -26.41 -27.70
C ARG A 354 -16.91 -27.07 -28.44
N ASP A 355 -18.14 -26.90 -27.94
CA ASP A 355 -19.30 -26.46 -28.73
C ASP A 355 -20.58 -26.53 -27.87
N ALA A 356 -21.04 -25.38 -27.39
CA ALA A 356 -22.42 -25.16 -26.95
C ALA A 356 -22.73 -23.66 -27.00
N LEU A 357 -23.63 -23.25 -27.90
CA LEU A 357 -24.03 -21.86 -28.03
C LEU A 357 -24.99 -21.44 -26.91
N CYS A 358 -24.90 -20.14 -26.59
CA CYS A 358 -25.95 -19.31 -26.03
C CYS A 358 -27.39 -19.73 -26.42
N VAL A 359 -28.20 -20.14 -25.43
CA VAL A 359 -29.64 -19.84 -25.35
C VAL A 359 -30.08 -19.71 -23.88
N MET A 360 -30.26 -18.49 -23.37
CA MET A 360 -31.15 -18.20 -22.22
C MET A 360 -31.80 -16.82 -22.39
N CYS A 361 -32.67 -16.72 -23.38
CA CYS A 361 -33.70 -15.68 -23.46
C CYS A 361 -35.04 -16.35 -23.78
N ASN A 362 -35.67 -16.93 -22.74
CA ASN A 362 -37.11 -17.07 -22.56
C ASN A 362 -37.37 -18.02 -21.38
N GLU A 363 -37.89 -17.50 -20.27
CA GLU A 363 -38.89 -18.15 -19.41
C GLU A 363 -39.31 -17.20 -18.26
N ILE A 364 -39.98 -16.11 -18.65
CA ILE A 364 -40.93 -15.42 -17.76
C ILE A 364 -42.27 -15.45 -18.47
N LYS A 365 -43.05 -16.51 -18.22
CA LYS A 365 -44.51 -16.55 -18.27
C LYS A 365 -45.03 -17.86 -17.69
N ASP A 366 -46.21 -17.74 -17.09
CA ASP A 366 -47.12 -18.80 -16.67
C ASP A 366 -46.98 -19.36 -15.24
N LYS A 367 -47.43 -18.53 -14.29
CA LYS A 367 -48.22 -18.98 -13.14
C LYS A 367 -49.57 -18.26 -13.13
N ASN A 368 -50.58 -18.87 -13.74
CA ASN A 368 -52.00 -18.54 -13.55
C ASN A 368 -52.90 -19.68 -14.08
N SER A 369 -53.02 -20.74 -13.27
CA SER A 369 -54.11 -21.73 -13.29
C SER A 369 -54.06 -22.55 -12.01
#